data_AF-A0A960MIA6-F1
#
_entry.id   AF-A0A960MIA6-F1
#
_cell.length_a   1.000
_cell.length_b   1.000
_cell.length_c   1.000
_cell.angle_alpha   90.00
_cell.angle_beta   90.00
_cell.angle_gamma   90.00
#
_symmetry.space_group_name_H-M   'P 1'
#
loop_
_entity.id
_entity.type
_entity.pdbx_description
1 polymer ?
#
loop_
_entity_poly.entity_id
_entity_poly.type
_entity_poly.pdbx_seq_one_letter_code
_entity_poly.pdbx_strand_id
1 'polypeptide(L)' 'MKKPLEELFDELLALQEKKLLHFAAKIIPNITPDDILQPNDYPELENHPFFRYEEGVLKGIHAAKMAVLAWNREN' A
#
# COMPACT_ATOMS: atom_id res chain seq x y z
N MET A 1 -16.78 -0.52 -21.01
CA MET A 1 -15.89 -1.70 -21.17
C MET A 1 -15.39 -2.09 -19.78
N LYS A 2 -15.37 -3.39 -19.43
CA LYS A 2 -14.76 -3.81 -18.15
C LYS A 2 -13.25 -3.60 -18.24
N LYS A 3 -12.64 -3.03 -17.20
CA LYS A 3 -11.17 -2.86 -17.13
C LYS A 3 -10.49 -4.23 -16.99
N PRO A 4 -9.29 -4.41 -17.55
CA PRO A 4 -8.41 -5.52 -17.21
C PRO A 4 -8.19 -5.62 -15.70
N LEU A 5 -8.02 -6.84 -15.20
CA LEU A 5 -7.87 -7.08 -13.77
C LEU A 5 -6.57 -6.47 -13.23
N GLU A 6 -5.53 -6.40 -14.05
CA GLU A 6 -4.25 -5.77 -13.75
C GLU A 6 -4.41 -4.27 -13.49
N GLU A 7 -5.17 -3.57 -14.33
CA GLU A 7 -5.48 -2.15 -14.16
C GLU A 7 -6.28 -1.91 -12.87
N LEU A 8 -7.18 -2.84 -12.51
CA LEU A 8 -7.91 -2.76 -11.25
C LEU A 8 -6.99 -2.90 -10.03
N PHE A 9 -5.99 -3.77 -10.09
CA PHE A 9 -5.00 -3.89 -9.02
C PHE A 9 -4.13 -2.63 -8.89
N ASP A 10 -3.74 -2.01 -10.01
CA ASP A 10 -3.01 -0.73 -9.99
C ASP A 10 -3.81 0.38 -9.31
N GLU A 11 -5.10 0.45 -9.61
CA GLU A 11 -6.01 1.39 -8.93
C GLU A 11 -6.15 1.10 -7.44
N LEU A 12 -6.25 -0.18 -7.05
CA LEU A 12 -6.33 -0.58 -5.65
C LEU A 12 -5.06 -0.22 -4.87
N LEU A 13 -3.89 -0.44 -5.46
CA LEU A 13 -2.60 -0.07 -4.86
C LEU A 13 -2.52 1.44 -4.66
N ALA A 14 -2.77 2.23 -5.71
CA ALA A 14 -2.71 3.69 -5.63
C ALA A 14 -3.70 4.27 -4.60
N LEU A 15 -4.90 3.69 -4.48
CA LEU A 15 -5.87 4.08 -3.46
C LEU A 15 -5.40 3.73 -2.05
N GLN A 16 -4.78 2.56 -1.87
CA GLN A 16 -4.28 2.13 -0.57
C GLN A 16 -3.06 2.94 -0.11
N GLU A 17 -2.15 3.29 -1.02
CA GLU A 17 -1.01 4.19 -0.75
C GLU A 17 -1.50 5.57 -0.30
N LYS A 18 -2.49 6.15 -0.99
CA LYS A 18 -3.10 7.43 -0.57
C LYS A 18 -3.74 7.35 0.80
N LYS A 19 -4.39 6.22 1.14
CA LYS A 19 -4.97 6.00 2.48
C LYS A 19 -3.88 5.92 3.55
N LEU A 20 -2.78 5.22 3.27
CA LEU A 20 -1.64 5.13 4.18
C LEU A 20 -1.03 6.51 4.43
N LEU A 21 -0.78 7.28 3.38
CA LEU A 21 -0.26 8.65 3.51
C LEU A 21 -1.22 9.53 4.31
N HIS A 22 -2.52 9.50 4.01
CA HIS A 22 -3.53 10.27 4.74
C HIS A 22 -3.59 9.87 6.22
N PHE A 23 -3.40 8.60 6.54
CA PHE A 23 -3.38 8.14 7.91
C PHE A 23 -2.08 8.52 8.63
N ALA A 24 -0.93 8.38 7.97
CA ALA A 24 0.35 8.83 8.47
C ALA A 24 0.36 10.33 8.76
N ALA A 25 -0.21 11.15 7.86
CA ALA A 25 -0.29 12.61 8.00
C ALA A 25 -1.14 13.07 9.19
N LYS A 26 -2.03 12.21 9.70
CA LYS A 26 -2.77 12.47 10.95
C LYS A 26 -1.95 12.21 12.21
N ILE A 27 -0.92 11.37 12.10
CA ILE A 27 0.00 11.02 13.19
C ILE A 27 1.17 12.01 13.19
N ILE A 28 1.80 12.20 12.03
CA ILE A 28 2.95 13.08 11.82
C ILE A 28 2.58 14.13 10.76
N PRO A 29 2.35 15.40 11.15
CA PRO A 29 2.07 16.46 10.20
C PRO A 29 3.21 16.63 9.18
N ASN A 30 2.83 16.91 7.92
CA ASN A 30 3.75 17.11 6.79
C ASN A 30 4.57 15.89 6.34
N ILE A 31 4.22 14.69 6.78
CA ILE A 31 4.86 13.47 6.28
C ILE A 31 4.65 13.30 4.77
N THR A 32 5.66 12.80 4.08
CA THR A 32 5.66 12.63 2.63
C THR A 32 5.46 11.17 2.20
N PRO A 33 5.16 10.92 0.91
CA PRO A 33 5.11 9.56 0.38
C PRO A 33 6.43 8.79 0.50
N ASP A 34 7.58 9.47 0.50
CA ASP A 34 8.88 8.81 0.60
C ASP A 34 9.16 8.38 2.06
N ASP A 35 8.75 9.20 3.03
CA ASP A 35 8.90 8.92 4.46
C ASP A 35 8.12 7.66 4.89
N ILE A 36 6.92 7.43 4.33
CA ILE A 36 6.13 6.24 4.65
C ILE A 36 6.75 4.94 4.14
N LEU A 37 7.71 5.01 3.21
CA LEU A 37 8.46 3.83 2.74
C LEU A 37 9.44 3.34 3.79
N GLN A 38 9.82 4.18 4.75
CA GLN A 38 10.74 3.86 5.85
C GLN A 38 10.06 4.18 7.20
N PRO A 39 8.94 3.51 7.53
CA PRO A 39 8.16 3.86 8.73
C PRO A 39 8.94 3.67 10.03
N ASN A 40 9.98 2.82 10.01
CA ASN A 40 10.86 2.54 11.15
C ASN A 40 11.72 3.75 11.56
N ASP A 41 11.92 4.72 10.67
CA ASP A 41 12.63 5.97 10.97
C ASP A 41 11.76 6.93 11.82
N TYR A 42 10.46 6.62 11.95
CA TYR A 42 9.47 7.41 12.67
C TYR A 42 8.87 6.61 13.82
N PRO A 43 9.36 6.78 15.06
CA PRO A 43 8.85 6.04 16.22
C PRO A 43 7.34 6.16 16.42
N GLU A 44 6.73 7.28 16.02
CA GLU A 44 5.29 7.53 16.11
C GLU A 44 4.49 6.68 15.12
N LEU A 45 5.07 6.29 13.98
CA LEU A 45 4.43 5.37 13.03
C LEU A 45 4.68 3.92 13.41
N GLU A 46 5.93 3.57 13.72
CA GLU A 46 6.32 2.19 14.02
C GLU A 46 5.57 1.64 15.24
N ASN A 47 5.53 2.44 16.31
CA ASN A 47 4.84 2.06 17.55
C ASN A 47 3.33 2.32 17.50
N HIS A 48 2.78 2.85 16.40
CA HIS A 48 1.35 3.12 16.30
C HIS A 48 0.57 1.79 16.23
N PRO A 49 -0.44 1.57 17.08
CA PRO A 49 -1.13 0.28 17.16
C PRO A 49 -1.88 -0.10 15.87
N PHE A 50 -2.16 0.87 15.01
CA PHE A 50 -2.96 0.69 13.79
C PHE A 50 -2.22 1.03 12.48
N PHE A 51 -1.01 1.57 12.54
CA PHE A 51 -0.27 1.92 11.32
C PHE A 51 0.64 0.75 10.94
N ARG A 52 0.42 0.16 9.75
CA ARG A 52 1.25 -0.92 9.22
C ARG A 52 1.47 -0.71 7.73
N TYR A 53 2.71 -0.50 7.35
CA TYR A 53 3.11 -0.34 5.95
C TYR A 53 3.44 -1.71 5.33
N GLU A 54 4.43 -2.42 5.87
CA GLU A 54 4.97 -3.66 5.27
C GLU A 54 4.12 -4.92 5.52
N GLU A 55 3.36 -4.94 6.62
CA GLU A 55 2.57 -6.11 7.05
C GLU A 55 1.05 -5.87 6.96
N GLY A 56 0.64 -4.89 6.16
CA GLY A 56 -0.75 -4.45 6.04
C GLY A 56 -1.47 -4.87 4.76
N VAL A 57 -2.65 -4.28 4.56
CA VAL A 57 -3.51 -4.48 3.38
C VAL A 57 -2.76 -4.21 2.07
N LEU A 58 -1.87 -3.20 2.03
CA LEU A 58 -1.08 -2.87 0.85
C LEU A 58 -0.27 -4.08 0.36
N LYS A 59 0.41 -4.78 1.29
CA LYS A 59 1.20 -5.97 0.97
C LYS A 59 0.32 -7.12 0.45
N GLY A 60 -0.87 -7.29 1.02
CA GLY A 60 -1.86 -8.26 0.54
C GLY A 60 -2.31 -7.99 -0.90
N ILE A 61 -2.54 -6.71 -1.26
CA ILE A 61 -2.90 -6.32 -2.63
C ILE A 61 -1.74 -6.61 -3.60
N HIS A 62 -0.50 -6.30 -3.21
CA HIS A 62 0.68 -6.66 -4.02
C HIS A 62 0.76 -8.16 -4.26
N ALA A 63 0.59 -8.98 -3.22
CA ALA A 63 0.64 -10.44 -3.34
C ALA A 63 -0.44 -10.97 -4.30
N ALA A 64 -1.67 -10.46 -4.18
CA ALA A 64 -2.78 -10.82 -5.06
C ALA A 64 -2.52 -10.42 -6.52
N LYS A 65 -2.01 -9.21 -6.77
CA LYS A 65 -1.62 -8.76 -8.11
C LYS A 65 -0.56 -9.68 -8.71
N MET A 66 0.46 -10.03 -7.93
CA MET A 66 1.53 -10.93 -8.40
C MET A 66 1.01 -12.32 -8.76
N ALA A 67 0.09 -12.88 -7.97
CA ALA A 67 -0.53 -14.17 -8.27
C ALA A 67 -1.32 -14.13 -9.58
N VAL A 68 -2.07 -13.05 -9.83
CA VAL A 68 -2.81 -12.87 -11.10
C VAL A 68 -1.88 -12.72 -12.30
N LEU A 69 -0.80 -11.95 -12.16
CA LEU A 69 0.20 -11.80 -13.22
C LEU A 69 0.91 -13.12 -13.53
N ALA A 70 1.20 -13.93 -12.52
CA ALA A 70 1.77 -15.26 -12.71
C ALA A 70 0.79 -16.18 -13.46
N TRP A 71 -0.47 -16.22 -13.01
CA TRP A 71 -1.53 -17.00 -13.64
C TRP A 71 -1.70 -16.66 -15.13
N ASN A 72 -1.72 -15.37 -15.48
CA ASN A 72 -1.89 -14.89 -16.85
C ASN A 72 -0.65 -15.11 -17.75
N ARG A 73 0.51 -15.47 -17.19
CA ARG A 73 1.69 -15.88 -17.97
C ARG A 73 1.68 -17.36 -18.30
N GLU A 74 1.05 -18.16 -17.45
CA GLU A 74 1.00 -19.63 -17.55
C GLU A 74 -0.22 -20.14 -18.31
N ASN A 75 -1.26 -19.32 -18.49
CA ASN A 75 -2.52 -19.64 -19.17
C ASN A 75 -2.80 -18.65 -20.31
#